data_AF-A0A922CJX8-F1
#
_entry.id   AF-A0A922CJX8-F1
#
_cell.length_a   1.000
_cell.length_b   1.000
_cell.length_c   1.000
_cell.angle_alpha   90.00
_cell.angle_beta   90.00
_cell.angle_gamma   90.00
#
_symmetry.space_group_name_H-M   'P 1'
#
loop_
_entity.id
_entity.type
_entity.pdbx_description
1 polymer ?
#
loop_
_entity_poly.entity_id
_entity_poly.type
_entity_poly.pdbx_seq_one_letter_code
_entity_poly.pdbx_strand_id
1 'polypeptide(L)'
;MPTYRQDSSCDQEDEANINYQATGDPLALIYNEGLWRIYKLSPLHNIQCTAVKLKQYASKVRQSLVSSTQMNSNLKYTVQFEEQPLRYSEDDANGLMITVSSSQENNSNKKVVYTAILLSWGMSINLENTTHLPYMLERGEQKIGHAVQATLKSAFDCNIKQFTFTQHQLLHFGYMFLENDTSRSNDPFTLVYRTPQSDVKDRLSMSFEVGDVRLIWNRVKDEKSETSEPVILAYQVLQNQIFEMTFLDVTVFELCELNLPKGEIKSSGAVKMKTPEIVNCFFTTLNTISYGNI
;
A
#
# COMPACT_ATOMS: atom_id res chain seq x y z
N MET A 1 39.89 -34.64 31.27
CA MET A 1 41.03 -34.03 30.55
C MET A 1 40.84 -34.34 29.07
N PRO A 2 40.54 -33.33 28.24
CA PRO A 2 40.19 -33.45 26.83
C PRO A 2 41.42 -33.26 25.93
N THR A 3 41.37 -33.76 24.70
CA THR A 3 41.83 -33.06 23.48
C THR A 3 41.50 -33.93 22.26
N TYR A 4 40.89 -33.33 21.24
CA TYR A 4 41.18 -33.42 19.79
C TYR A 4 39.94 -32.85 19.07
N ARG A 5 39.98 -31.54 18.76
CA ARG A 5 40.36 -30.90 17.48
C ARG A 5 39.16 -30.76 16.53
N GLN A 6 38.86 -29.49 16.26
CA GLN A 6 38.08 -28.98 15.13
C GLN A 6 38.79 -29.27 13.80
N ASP A 7 37.98 -29.52 12.78
CA ASP A 7 37.96 -28.93 11.43
C ASP A 7 37.38 -29.97 10.47
N SER A 8 36.69 -29.67 9.37
CA SER A 8 35.97 -28.53 8.82
C SER A 8 35.37 -29.05 7.50
N SER A 9 34.49 -28.27 6.90
CA SER A 9 33.97 -28.36 5.51
C SER A 9 33.07 -29.54 5.11
N CYS A 10 31.79 -29.22 4.89
CA CYS A 10 31.23 -29.43 3.55
C CYS A 10 30.30 -28.25 3.26
N ASP A 11 30.76 -27.42 2.33
CA ASP A 11 30.07 -26.33 1.69
C ASP A 11 28.92 -26.82 0.77
N GLN A 12 27.99 -25.90 0.49
CA GLN A 12 27.16 -25.79 -0.73
C GLN A 12 26.02 -26.82 -0.88
N GLU A 13 24.79 -26.52 -1.30
CA GLU A 13 24.04 -25.43 -1.96
C GLU A 13 22.55 -25.77 -1.66
N ASP A 14 21.58 -24.88 -1.44
CA ASP A 14 20.97 -23.97 -2.39
C ASP A 14 20.17 -22.92 -1.57
N GLU A 15 20.75 -21.74 -1.39
CA GLU A 15 19.96 -20.57 -1.02
C GLU A 15 19.27 -20.07 -2.28
N ALA A 16 17.94 -20.25 -2.34
CA ALA A 16 17.11 -19.51 -3.27
C ALA A 16 17.16 -18.02 -2.90
N ASN A 17 18.22 -17.37 -3.36
CA ASN A 17 18.42 -15.93 -3.42
C ASN A 17 17.23 -15.33 -4.17
N ILE A 18 16.27 -14.77 -3.42
CA ILE A 18 15.43 -13.73 -3.98
C ILE A 18 16.37 -12.54 -4.13
N ASN A 19 16.78 -12.26 -5.36
CA ASN A 19 17.60 -11.11 -5.73
C ASN A 19 16.92 -9.81 -5.26
N TYR A 20 17.20 -9.40 -4.02
CA TYR A 20 17.00 -8.04 -3.51
C TYR A 20 18.36 -7.32 -3.39
N GLN A 21 19.29 -7.58 -4.30
CA GLN A 21 20.55 -6.85 -4.36
C GLN A 21 20.52 -5.79 -5.47
N ALA A 22 20.88 -4.56 -5.06
CA ALA A 22 21.33 -3.43 -5.87
C ALA A 22 20.30 -2.40 -6.38
N THR A 23 19.34 -2.01 -5.55
CA THR A 23 18.92 -0.60 -5.55
C THR A 23 19.17 -0.09 -4.13
N GLY A 24 20.04 0.90 -3.95
CA GLY A 24 20.25 1.55 -2.64
C GLY A 24 19.03 2.35 -2.17
N ASP A 25 17.85 2.08 -2.73
CA ASP A 25 16.59 2.74 -2.50
C ASP A 25 15.65 1.79 -1.74
N PRO A 26 15.46 2.00 -0.42
CA PRO A 26 14.52 1.22 0.38
C PRO A 26 13.09 1.22 -0.17
N LEU A 27 12.66 2.27 -0.88
CA LEU A 27 11.30 2.37 -1.40
C LEU A 27 11.00 1.40 -2.55
N ALA A 28 12.01 0.75 -3.12
CA ALA A 28 11.85 -0.28 -4.15
C ALA A 28 11.00 -1.47 -3.67
N LEU A 29 10.86 -1.66 -2.34
CA LEU A 29 9.97 -2.64 -1.74
C LEU A 29 8.47 -2.29 -1.91
N ILE A 30 8.17 -1.03 -2.23
CA ILE A 30 6.81 -0.49 -2.32
C ILE A 30 6.45 -0.18 -3.77
N TYR A 31 7.31 0.56 -4.49
CA TYR A 31 7.00 1.00 -5.85
C TYR A 31 7.29 -0.09 -6.90
N ASN A 32 6.67 0.02 -8.08
CA ASN A 32 6.71 -0.98 -9.16
C ASN A 32 6.17 -2.36 -8.78
N GLU A 33 5.58 -2.47 -7.60
CA GLU A 33 4.87 -3.64 -7.18
C GLU A 33 3.41 -3.63 -7.70
N GLY A 34 2.71 -4.74 -7.47
CA GLY A 34 1.28 -4.84 -7.73
C GLY A 34 0.42 -3.87 -6.89
N LEU A 35 -0.90 -4.05 -6.93
CA LEU A 35 -1.81 -3.28 -6.09
C LEU A 35 -1.63 -3.64 -4.61
N TRP A 36 -1.37 -2.62 -3.80
CA TRP A 36 -1.37 -2.67 -2.34
C TRP A 36 -2.75 -2.32 -1.81
N ARG A 37 -3.27 -3.09 -0.86
CA ARG A 37 -4.41 -2.72 -0.01
C ARG A 37 -3.88 -1.97 1.20
N ILE A 38 -4.39 -0.77 1.46
CA ILE A 38 -3.90 0.11 2.52
C ILE A 38 -4.80 0.03 3.74
N TYR A 39 -4.19 -0.11 4.91
CA TYR A 39 -4.85 -0.18 6.20
C TYR A 39 -4.25 0.85 7.16
N LYS A 40 -5.12 1.41 8.00
CA LYS A 40 -4.78 2.23 9.16
C LYS A 40 -4.57 1.34 10.37
N LEU A 41 -3.54 1.63 11.15
CA LEU A 41 -3.22 0.95 12.40
C LEU A 41 -3.23 1.93 13.56
N SER A 42 -3.72 1.49 14.71
CA SER A 42 -3.39 2.14 15.98
C SER A 42 -1.96 1.80 16.39
N PRO A 43 -1.36 2.54 17.34
CA PRO A 43 -0.06 2.19 17.91
C PRO A 43 -0.01 0.71 18.34
N LEU A 44 1.11 0.06 18.08
CA LEU A 44 1.35 -1.35 18.39
C LEU A 44 1.91 -1.45 19.80
N HIS A 45 1.14 -2.02 20.73
CA HIS A 45 1.58 -2.14 22.12
C HIS A 45 2.67 -3.21 22.28
N ASN A 46 3.77 -2.85 22.93
CA ASN A 46 4.86 -3.74 23.32
C ASN A 46 5.47 -4.57 22.18
N ILE A 47 5.44 -4.05 20.95
CA ILE A 47 6.18 -4.67 19.84
C ILE A 47 7.68 -4.50 20.06
N GLN A 48 8.43 -5.56 19.78
CA GLN A 48 9.90 -5.58 19.93
C GLN A 48 10.53 -6.11 18.65
N CYS A 49 11.42 -5.33 18.05
CA CYS A 49 12.08 -5.70 16.77
C CYS A 49 13.34 -6.56 16.94
N THR A 50 13.55 -7.18 18.11
CA THR A 50 14.69 -8.09 18.28
C THR A 50 14.50 -9.37 17.47
N ALA A 51 15.59 -9.93 16.92
CA ALA A 51 15.54 -11.14 16.09
C ALA A 51 14.79 -12.32 16.76
N VAL A 52 14.92 -12.47 18.08
CA VAL A 52 14.20 -13.50 18.85
C VAL A 52 12.69 -13.25 18.86
N LYS A 53 12.27 -12.00 19.11
CA LYS A 53 10.86 -11.62 19.16
C LYS A 53 10.20 -11.71 17.79
N LEU A 54 10.89 -11.27 16.74
CA LEU A 54 10.40 -11.42 15.36
C LEU A 54 10.16 -12.88 14.98
N LYS A 55 11.07 -13.81 15.35
CA LYS A 55 10.87 -15.26 15.16
C LYS A 55 9.68 -15.81 15.97
N GLN A 56 9.44 -15.29 17.18
CA GLN A 56 8.28 -15.64 17.99
C GLN A 56 6.98 -15.17 17.34
N TYR A 57 6.93 -13.94 16.81
CA TYR A 57 5.76 -13.41 16.10
C TYR A 57 5.47 -14.21 14.83
N ALA A 58 6.50 -14.52 14.04
CA ALA A 58 6.39 -15.41 12.88
C ALA A 58 5.78 -16.77 13.24
N SER A 59 6.22 -17.35 14.37
CA SER A 59 5.69 -18.63 14.86
C SER A 59 4.21 -18.54 15.26
N LYS A 60 3.78 -17.45 15.90
CA LYS A 60 2.36 -17.20 16.24
C LYS A 60 1.49 -17.08 15.00
N VAL A 61 1.92 -16.29 14.01
CA VAL A 61 1.19 -16.14 12.74
C VAL A 61 1.08 -17.49 12.02
N ARG A 62 2.18 -18.25 11.95
CA ARG A 62 2.17 -19.60 11.36
C ARG A 62 1.18 -20.52 12.07
N GLN A 63 1.15 -20.52 13.40
CA GLN A 63 0.20 -21.32 14.17
C GLN A 63 -1.25 -20.90 13.88
N SER A 64 -1.52 -19.59 13.82
CA SER A 64 -2.83 -19.05 13.46
C SER A 64 -3.25 -19.49 12.06
N LEU A 65 -2.34 -19.43 11.08
CA LEU A 65 -2.60 -19.90 9.71
C LEU A 65 -3.01 -21.37 9.69
N VAL A 66 -2.22 -22.25 10.32
CA VAL A 66 -2.52 -23.69 10.41
C VAL A 66 -3.87 -23.95 11.08
N SER A 67 -4.26 -23.16 12.09
CA SER A 67 -5.55 -23.33 12.79
C SER A 67 -6.77 -22.78 12.03
N SER A 68 -6.59 -21.72 11.24
CA SER A 68 -7.68 -20.98 10.59
C SER A 68 -7.97 -21.46 9.17
N THR A 69 -6.98 -22.00 8.48
CA THR A 69 -7.18 -22.65 7.19
C THR A 69 -7.40 -24.14 7.44
N GLN A 70 -8.64 -24.62 7.31
CA GLN A 70 -8.96 -26.06 7.17
C GLN A 70 -8.39 -26.64 5.85
N MET A 71 -7.13 -26.37 5.53
CA MET A 71 -6.55 -26.60 4.22
C MET A 71 -5.61 -27.80 4.23
N ASN A 72 -5.81 -28.64 3.21
CA ASN A 72 -4.92 -29.65 2.63
C ASN A 72 -3.65 -29.96 3.45
N SER A 73 -3.59 -31.17 4.01
CA SER A 73 -2.48 -31.71 4.82
C SER A 73 -1.07 -31.53 4.23
N ASN A 74 -0.95 -31.17 2.95
CA ASN A 74 0.30 -31.14 2.21
C ASN A 74 0.90 -29.73 2.05
N LEU A 75 0.25 -28.67 2.54
CA LEU A 75 0.73 -27.29 2.41
C LEU A 75 1.47 -26.84 3.69
N LYS A 76 2.72 -26.41 3.55
CA LYS A 76 3.55 -25.88 4.64
C LYS A 76 3.72 -24.38 4.46
N TYR A 77 3.43 -23.61 5.51
CA TYR A 77 3.64 -22.15 5.54
C TYR A 77 4.91 -21.80 6.30
N THR A 78 5.71 -20.92 5.71
CA THR A 78 6.82 -20.22 6.36
C THR A 78 6.44 -18.76 6.50
N VAL A 79 6.67 -18.20 7.69
CA VAL A 79 6.40 -16.78 7.97
C VAL A 79 7.71 -16.13 8.38
N GLN A 80 7.96 -14.92 7.89
CA GLN A 80 9.16 -14.15 8.19
C GLN A 80 8.78 -12.71 8.52
N PHE A 81 9.42 -12.18 9.55
CA PHE A 81 9.30 -10.79 10.00
C PHE A 81 10.68 -10.15 9.89
N GLU A 82 10.78 -9.01 9.22
CA GLU A 82 12.04 -8.31 8.98
C GLU A 82 11.87 -6.83 9.17
N GLU A 83 12.79 -6.22 9.91
CA GLU A 83 12.90 -4.77 9.97
C GLU A 83 13.49 -4.26 8.65
N GLN A 84 12.90 -3.21 8.10
CA GLN A 84 13.28 -2.59 6.83
C GLN A 84 13.57 -1.10 7.06
N PRO A 85 14.59 -0.52 6.39
CA PRO A 85 14.93 0.90 6.51
C PRO A 85 13.94 1.80 5.75
N LEU A 86 12.64 1.53 5.89
CA LEU A 86 11.52 2.26 5.30
C LEU A 86 11.06 3.34 6.28
N ARG A 87 11.68 4.51 6.21
CA ARG A 87 11.36 5.68 7.04
C ARG A 87 11.46 6.97 6.22
N TYR A 88 10.56 7.92 6.48
CA TYR A 88 10.57 9.22 5.79
C TYR A 88 11.58 10.17 6.42
N SER A 89 11.70 10.14 7.75
CA SER A 89 12.63 10.95 8.54
C SER A 89 13.39 10.09 9.55
N GLU A 90 14.41 10.66 10.19
CA GLU A 90 15.16 9.94 11.25
C GLU A 90 14.32 9.69 12.52
N ASP A 91 13.28 10.50 12.72
CA ASP A 91 12.33 10.39 13.84
C ASP A 91 11.29 9.27 13.63
N ASP A 92 11.15 8.79 12.38
CA ASP A 92 10.25 7.69 12.06
C ASP A 92 10.88 6.34 12.43
N ALA A 93 10.07 5.46 13.02
CA ALA A 93 10.44 4.08 13.24
C ALA A 93 10.67 3.36 11.90
N ASN A 94 11.62 2.42 11.88
CA ASN A 94 11.84 1.54 10.74
C ASN A 94 10.56 0.75 10.41
N GLY A 95 10.37 0.48 9.12
CA GLY A 95 9.29 -0.38 8.67
C GLY A 95 9.48 -1.83 9.10
N LEU A 96 8.38 -2.59 9.14
CA LEU A 96 8.36 -4.00 9.45
C LEU A 96 7.68 -4.76 8.31
N MET A 97 8.44 -5.58 7.60
CA MET A 97 7.94 -6.45 6.53
C MET A 97 7.56 -7.82 7.07
N ILE A 98 6.41 -8.32 6.64
CA ILE A 98 5.88 -9.63 6.95
C ILE A 98 5.68 -10.38 5.64
N THR A 99 6.38 -11.49 5.47
CA THR A 99 6.27 -12.34 4.27
C THR A 99 5.78 -13.72 4.67
N VAL A 100 4.76 -14.22 3.96
CA VAL A 100 4.29 -15.60 4.08
C VAL A 100 4.54 -16.32 2.77
N SER A 101 5.25 -17.43 2.86
CA SER A 101 5.55 -18.32 1.75
C SER A 101 4.92 -19.68 1.97
N SER A 102 4.34 -20.25 0.91
CA SER A 102 3.83 -21.62 0.90
C SER A 102 4.78 -22.53 0.15
N SER A 103 4.96 -23.75 0.63
CA SER A 103 5.60 -24.85 -0.10
C SER A 103 4.74 -26.12 0.00
N GLN A 104 4.86 -27.00 -0.99
CA GLN A 104 4.25 -28.32 -0.93
C GLN A 104 5.28 -29.34 -0.42
N GLU A 105 4.82 -30.39 0.25
CA GLU A 105 5.71 -31.38 0.87
C GLU A 105 6.70 -32.04 -0.11
N ASN A 106 6.34 -32.15 -1.40
CA ASN A 106 7.16 -32.73 -2.46
C ASN A 106 7.83 -31.68 -3.38
N ASN A 107 7.72 -30.38 -3.07
CA ASN A 107 8.27 -29.32 -3.90
C ASN A 107 8.96 -28.27 -3.03
N SER A 108 10.28 -28.17 -3.17
CA SER A 108 11.11 -27.20 -2.44
C SER A 108 10.88 -25.75 -2.88
N ASN A 109 10.17 -25.52 -4.00
CA ASN A 109 9.88 -24.17 -4.46
C ASN A 109 8.92 -23.45 -3.50
N LYS A 110 9.49 -22.51 -2.74
CA LYS A 110 8.74 -21.58 -1.90
C LYS A 110 8.11 -20.51 -2.78
N LYS A 111 6.78 -20.40 -2.73
CA LYS A 111 6.04 -19.32 -3.38
C LYS A 111 5.61 -18.31 -2.32
N VAL A 112 5.93 -17.03 -2.51
CA VAL A 112 5.37 -15.95 -1.69
C VAL A 112 3.88 -15.83 -2.02
N VAL A 113 3.04 -15.99 -1.00
CA VAL A 113 1.57 -15.95 -1.11
C VAL A 113 0.99 -14.70 -0.48
N TYR A 114 1.77 -14.03 0.37
CA TYR A 114 1.35 -12.82 1.06
C TYR A 114 2.56 -11.98 1.47
N THR A 115 2.41 -10.66 1.35
CA THR A 115 3.37 -9.68 1.86
C THR A 115 2.60 -8.54 2.51
N ALA A 116 3.06 -8.12 3.68
CA ALA A 116 2.64 -6.87 4.30
C ALA A 116 3.84 -6.04 4.74
N ILE A 117 3.69 -4.72 4.71
CA ILE A 117 4.67 -3.77 5.19
C ILE A 117 3.95 -2.84 6.16
N LEU A 118 4.40 -2.79 7.41
CA LEU A 118 3.96 -1.83 8.41
C LEU A 118 4.99 -0.69 8.46
N LEU A 119 4.57 0.57 8.39
CA LEU A 119 5.50 1.70 8.38
C LEU A 119 4.91 2.98 8.99
N SER A 120 5.81 3.90 9.34
CA SER A 120 5.53 5.32 9.58
C SER A 120 6.05 6.16 8.43
N TRP A 121 5.38 7.28 8.17
CA TRP A 121 5.79 8.21 7.11
C TRP A 121 5.53 9.66 7.52
N GLY A 122 6.49 10.29 8.18
CA GLY A 122 6.39 11.68 8.62
C GLY A 122 5.36 11.91 9.73
N MET A 123 5.01 10.86 10.48
CA MET A 123 4.05 10.95 11.60
C MET A 123 4.47 10.04 12.75
N SER A 124 5.03 10.64 13.80
CA SER A 124 5.38 9.92 15.02
C SER A 124 4.43 10.31 16.14
N ILE A 125 3.86 9.30 16.81
CA ILE A 125 3.17 9.47 18.08
C ILE A 125 4.03 8.77 19.12
N ASN A 126 4.55 9.54 20.08
CA ASN A 126 5.33 8.98 21.17
C ASN A 126 4.39 8.64 22.33
N LEU A 127 4.09 7.36 22.48
CA LEU A 127 3.32 6.79 23.58
C LEU A 127 4.15 5.70 24.23
N GLU A 128 4.22 5.71 25.56
CA GLU A 128 5.03 4.74 26.31
C GLU A 128 4.68 3.30 25.93
N ASN A 129 5.72 2.48 25.74
CA ASN A 129 5.59 1.06 25.41
C ASN A 129 4.79 0.77 24.13
N THR A 130 4.79 1.70 23.17
CA THR A 130 4.17 1.48 21.87
C THR A 130 5.11 1.87 20.73
N THR A 131 4.88 1.29 19.56
CA THR A 131 5.51 1.73 18.32
C THR A 131 4.44 2.19 17.34
N HIS A 132 4.60 3.39 16.82
CA HIS A 132 3.65 3.99 15.89
C HIS A 132 4.03 3.63 14.45
N LEU A 133 3.33 2.64 13.87
CA LEU A 133 3.40 2.29 12.45
C LEU A 133 1.98 2.44 11.86
N PRO A 134 1.51 3.67 11.59
CA PRO A 134 0.11 3.97 11.28
C PRO A 134 -0.40 3.33 10.00
N TYR A 135 0.49 2.85 9.13
CA TYR A 135 0.15 2.32 7.83
C TYR A 135 0.57 0.86 7.68
N MET A 136 -0.31 0.05 7.09
CA MET A 136 0.01 -1.29 6.61
C MET A 136 -0.38 -1.39 5.15
N LEU A 137 0.60 -1.68 4.29
CA LEU A 137 0.37 -2.08 2.91
C LEU A 137 0.29 -3.60 2.88
N GLU A 138 -0.71 -4.13 2.20
CA GLU A 138 -0.90 -5.58 2.08
C GLU A 138 -1.11 -5.99 0.62
N ARG A 139 -0.48 -7.09 0.21
CA ARG A 139 -0.78 -7.78 -1.04
C ARG A 139 -0.76 -9.31 -0.88
N GLY A 140 -1.41 -10.00 -1.80
CA GLY A 140 -1.50 -11.47 -1.82
C GLY A 140 -2.85 -11.98 -1.32
N GLU A 141 -2.86 -13.23 -0.84
CA GLU A 141 -4.09 -13.96 -0.51
C GLU A 141 -4.83 -13.35 0.70
N GLN A 142 -6.10 -12.98 0.50
CA GLN A 142 -6.90 -12.30 1.52
C GLN A 142 -7.13 -13.15 2.78
N LYS A 143 -7.29 -14.48 2.63
CA LYS A 143 -7.46 -15.39 3.77
C LYS A 143 -6.23 -15.39 4.67
N ILE A 144 -5.04 -15.40 4.08
CA ILE A 144 -3.76 -15.30 4.80
C ILE A 144 -3.66 -13.93 5.48
N GLY A 145 -4.04 -12.86 4.76
CA GLY A 145 -4.09 -11.51 5.32
C GLY A 145 -4.97 -11.38 6.56
N HIS A 146 -6.17 -11.94 6.55
CA HIS A 146 -7.05 -11.93 7.72
C HIS A 146 -6.41 -12.65 8.93
N ALA A 147 -5.72 -13.77 8.72
CA ALA A 147 -5.05 -14.49 9.80
C ALA A 147 -3.84 -13.70 10.36
N VAL A 148 -3.07 -13.06 9.48
CA VAL A 148 -1.96 -12.16 9.88
C VAL A 148 -2.52 -11.00 10.70
N GLN A 149 -3.52 -10.28 10.17
CA GLN A 149 -4.13 -9.14 10.85
C GLN A 149 -4.73 -9.53 12.20
N ALA A 150 -5.48 -10.64 12.28
CA ALA A 150 -6.04 -11.13 13.54
C ALA A 150 -4.96 -11.44 14.58
N THR A 151 -3.85 -12.05 14.14
CA THR A 151 -2.70 -12.32 15.01
C THR A 151 -2.06 -11.03 15.50
N LEU A 152 -1.87 -10.04 14.63
CA LEU A 152 -1.31 -8.73 15.00
C LEU A 152 -2.20 -8.01 16.01
N LYS A 153 -3.52 -7.93 15.75
CA LYS A 153 -4.49 -7.32 16.68
C LYS A 153 -4.42 -7.94 18.07
N SER A 154 -4.41 -9.29 18.14
CA SER A 154 -4.34 -10.00 19.41
C SER A 154 -2.97 -9.90 20.09
N ALA A 155 -1.87 -9.85 19.33
CA ALA A 155 -0.53 -9.84 19.89
C ALA A 155 -0.09 -8.46 20.41
N PHE A 156 -0.60 -7.39 19.82
CA PHE A 156 -0.16 -6.01 20.05
C PHE A 156 -1.27 -5.07 20.50
N ASP A 157 -2.44 -5.60 20.86
CA ASP A 157 -3.62 -4.83 21.27
C ASP A 157 -3.89 -3.63 20.35
N CYS A 158 -3.90 -3.89 19.05
CA CYS A 158 -4.04 -2.85 18.03
C CYS A 158 -5.33 -3.01 17.24
N ASN A 159 -5.78 -1.91 16.64
CA ASN A 159 -6.84 -1.91 15.65
C ASN A 159 -6.24 -1.78 14.25
N ILE A 160 -6.81 -2.53 13.30
CA ILE A 160 -6.43 -2.50 11.88
C ILE A 160 -7.73 -2.32 11.10
N LYS A 161 -7.83 -1.21 10.36
CA LYS A 161 -9.00 -0.84 9.56
C LYS A 161 -8.55 -0.49 8.14
N GLN A 162 -9.19 -1.09 7.13
CA GLN A 162 -8.90 -0.76 5.74
C GLN A 162 -9.28 0.69 5.43
N PHE A 163 -8.45 1.38 4.66
CA PHE A 163 -8.83 2.68 4.12
C PHE A 163 -9.91 2.51 3.05
N THR A 164 -10.84 3.45 3.05
CA THR A 164 -11.81 3.65 1.97
C THR A 164 -11.81 5.12 1.65
N PHE A 165 -11.78 5.45 0.37
CA PHE A 165 -11.67 6.84 -0.09
C PHE A 165 -12.98 7.30 -0.70
N THR A 166 -13.41 8.50 -0.32
CA THR A 166 -14.51 9.20 -0.98
C THR A 166 -14.08 9.67 -2.36
N GLN A 167 -15.03 10.01 -3.23
CA GLN A 167 -14.72 10.65 -4.52
C GLN A 167 -13.86 11.90 -4.35
N HIS A 168 -14.16 12.71 -3.34
CA HIS A 168 -13.38 13.91 -3.03
C HIS A 168 -11.90 13.57 -2.73
N GLN A 169 -11.68 12.59 -1.85
CA GLN A 169 -10.34 12.12 -1.50
C GLN A 169 -9.61 11.51 -2.70
N LEU A 170 -10.31 10.74 -3.54
CA LEU A 170 -9.73 10.24 -4.79
C LEU A 170 -9.25 11.39 -5.67
N LEU A 171 -10.09 12.39 -5.93
CA LEU A 171 -9.70 13.55 -6.74
C LEU A 171 -8.49 14.29 -6.15
N HIS A 172 -8.47 14.45 -4.82
CA HIS A 172 -7.32 15.02 -4.13
C HIS A 172 -6.04 14.21 -4.41
N PHE A 173 -6.06 12.88 -4.26
CA PHE A 173 -4.94 12.03 -4.67
C PHE A 173 -4.59 12.16 -6.16
N GLY A 174 -5.59 12.23 -7.04
CA GLY A 174 -5.40 12.36 -8.48
C GLY A 174 -4.59 13.60 -8.86
N TYR A 175 -4.96 14.76 -8.31
CA TYR A 175 -4.24 16.00 -8.56
C TYR A 175 -2.87 16.04 -7.87
N MET A 176 -2.75 15.51 -6.65
CA MET A 176 -1.44 15.42 -5.99
C MET A 176 -0.48 14.47 -6.74
N PHE A 177 -0.98 13.36 -7.28
CA PHE A 177 -0.22 12.50 -8.17
C PHE A 177 0.17 13.26 -9.43
N LEU A 178 -0.74 13.99 -10.06
CA LEU A 178 -0.49 14.78 -11.27
C LEU A 178 0.64 15.81 -11.11
N GLU A 179 0.76 16.44 -9.93
CA GLU A 179 1.85 17.37 -9.60
C GLU A 179 3.23 16.69 -9.52
N ASN A 180 3.25 15.43 -9.06
CA ASN A 180 4.46 14.63 -8.92
C ASN A 180 4.71 13.71 -10.12
N ASP A 181 3.82 13.74 -11.11
CA ASP A 181 3.85 12.85 -12.25
C ASP A 181 4.83 13.36 -13.32
N THR A 182 5.81 12.53 -13.66
CA THR A 182 6.85 12.81 -14.67
C THR A 182 6.54 12.25 -16.06
N SER A 183 5.30 11.85 -16.30
CA SER A 183 4.85 11.26 -17.56
C SER A 183 4.74 12.31 -18.67
N ARG A 184 4.63 11.84 -19.90
CA ARG A 184 4.49 12.69 -21.08
C ARG A 184 3.09 13.30 -21.08
N SER A 185 2.97 14.48 -21.68
CA SER A 185 1.68 15.18 -21.76
C SER A 185 0.57 14.36 -22.41
N ASN A 186 0.90 13.49 -23.37
CA ASN A 186 -0.05 12.65 -24.09
C ASN A 186 -0.33 11.30 -23.39
N ASP A 187 0.27 11.04 -22.23
CA ASP A 187 -0.03 9.83 -21.46
C ASP A 187 -1.44 9.96 -20.81
N PRO A 188 -2.15 8.85 -20.56
CA PRO A 188 -3.54 8.89 -20.13
C PRO A 188 -3.71 9.19 -18.63
N PHE A 189 -4.61 10.10 -18.33
CA PHE A 189 -5.24 10.30 -17.03
C PHE A 189 -6.68 9.77 -17.11
N THR A 190 -6.97 8.66 -16.46
CA THR A 190 -8.25 7.96 -16.59
C THR A 190 -9.07 8.04 -15.30
N LEU A 191 -10.28 8.56 -15.43
CA LEU A 191 -11.35 8.56 -14.44
C LEU A 191 -12.22 7.31 -14.64
N VAL A 192 -12.41 6.51 -13.60
CA VAL A 192 -13.24 5.30 -13.66
C VAL A 192 -14.42 5.42 -12.70
N TYR A 193 -15.61 5.36 -13.27
CA TYR A 193 -16.88 5.54 -12.61
C TYR A 193 -17.65 4.23 -12.49
N ARG A 194 -18.41 4.11 -11.40
CA ARG A 194 -19.40 3.04 -11.20
C ARG A 194 -20.78 3.55 -11.59
N THR A 195 -21.48 2.75 -12.40
CA THR A 195 -22.88 3.03 -12.78
C THR A 195 -23.82 2.79 -11.59
N PRO A 196 -24.71 3.73 -11.27
CA PRO A 196 -25.74 3.52 -10.26
C PRO A 196 -26.64 2.33 -10.64
N GLN A 197 -27.01 1.50 -9.66
CA GLN A 197 -28.06 0.48 -9.79
C GLN A 197 -27.82 -0.66 -10.79
N SER A 198 -26.59 -0.87 -11.29
CA SER A 198 -26.28 -2.08 -12.06
C SER A 198 -25.78 -3.20 -11.14
N ASP A 199 -26.45 -4.35 -11.18
CA ASP A 199 -25.95 -5.61 -10.59
C ASP A 199 -24.69 -6.12 -11.32
N VAL A 200 -24.41 -5.57 -12.50
CA VAL A 200 -23.22 -5.85 -13.30
C VAL A 200 -22.11 -4.87 -12.90
N LYS A 201 -20.87 -5.36 -12.85
CA LYS A 201 -19.64 -4.57 -12.61
C LYS A 201 -19.31 -3.64 -13.79
N ASP A 202 -20.32 -3.01 -14.40
CA ASP A 202 -20.12 -2.08 -15.49
C ASP A 202 -19.43 -0.83 -14.96
N ARG A 203 -18.34 -0.49 -15.65
CA ARG A 203 -17.50 0.67 -15.32
C ARG A 203 -17.44 1.56 -16.53
N LEU A 204 -17.72 2.84 -16.32
CA LEU A 204 -17.48 3.87 -17.31
C LEU A 204 -16.06 4.41 -17.08
N SER A 205 -15.21 4.26 -18.08
CA SER A 205 -13.83 4.78 -18.03
C SER A 205 -13.70 5.93 -19.02
N MET A 206 -13.17 7.06 -18.57
CA MET A 206 -12.90 8.21 -19.41
C MET A 206 -11.46 8.67 -19.24
N SER A 207 -10.76 8.79 -20.36
CA SER A 207 -9.34 9.11 -20.40
C SER A 207 -9.10 10.47 -21.03
N PHE A 208 -8.24 11.25 -20.39
CA PHE A 208 -7.77 12.55 -20.84
C PHE A 208 -6.26 12.50 -21.01
N GLU A 209 -5.70 13.42 -21.79
CA GLU A 209 -4.26 13.60 -21.81
C GLU A 209 -3.81 14.27 -20.50
N VAL A 210 -2.76 13.75 -19.86
CA VAL A 210 -2.17 14.29 -18.63
C VAL A 210 -1.84 15.78 -18.77
N GLY A 211 -1.40 16.22 -19.96
CA GLY A 211 -1.10 17.61 -20.27
C GLY A 211 -2.31 18.54 -20.14
N ASP A 212 -3.47 18.10 -20.62
CA ASP A 212 -4.71 18.89 -20.58
C ASP A 212 -5.23 19.01 -19.14
N VAL A 213 -5.24 17.90 -18.41
CA VAL A 213 -5.64 17.90 -16.99
C VAL A 213 -4.70 18.77 -16.16
N ARG A 214 -3.39 18.72 -16.44
CA ARG A 214 -2.38 19.57 -15.79
C ARG A 214 -2.60 21.05 -16.09
N LEU A 215 -2.98 21.39 -17.31
CA LEU A 215 -3.29 22.77 -17.69
C LEU A 215 -4.52 23.29 -16.93
N ILE A 216 -5.57 22.48 -16.81
CA ILE A 216 -6.75 22.82 -16.00
C ILE A 216 -6.35 23.03 -14.54
N TRP A 217 -5.63 22.07 -13.97
CA TRP A 217 -5.19 22.10 -12.57
C TRP A 217 -4.36 23.34 -12.25
N ASN A 218 -3.36 23.65 -13.08
CA ASN A 218 -2.49 24.81 -12.86
C ASN A 218 -3.28 26.13 -12.93
N ARG A 219 -4.20 26.27 -13.90
CA ARG A 219 -5.05 27.48 -13.99
C ARG A 219 -5.91 27.69 -12.75
N VAL A 220 -6.52 26.62 -12.24
CA VAL A 220 -7.34 26.67 -11.03
C VAL A 220 -6.49 27.00 -9.79
N LYS A 221 -5.25 26.50 -9.71
CA LYS A 221 -4.33 26.87 -8.62
C LYS A 221 -3.88 28.33 -8.67
N ASP A 222 -3.70 28.88 -9.86
CA ASP A 222 -3.26 30.26 -10.05
C ASP A 222 -4.40 31.27 -9.73
N GLU A 223 -5.65 30.85 -9.92
CA GLU A 223 -6.83 31.57 -9.48
C GLU A 223 -6.91 31.53 -7.95
N LYS A 224 -6.40 32.58 -7.29
CA LYS A 224 -6.50 32.81 -5.83
C LYS A 224 -7.95 33.11 -5.40
N SER A 225 -8.85 32.15 -5.58
CA SER A 225 -10.22 32.18 -5.09
C SER A 225 -10.21 31.82 -3.60
N GLU A 226 -10.62 32.75 -2.74
CA GLU A 226 -10.70 32.53 -1.28
C GLU A 226 -11.86 31.61 -0.86
N THR A 227 -12.76 31.25 -1.78
CA THR A 227 -14.07 30.66 -1.43
C THR A 227 -14.27 29.20 -1.84
N SER A 228 -13.43 28.64 -2.72
CA SER A 228 -13.68 27.30 -3.29
C SER A 228 -12.44 26.41 -3.24
N GLU A 229 -12.63 25.15 -2.87
CA GLU A 229 -11.57 24.15 -2.84
C GLU A 229 -11.05 23.86 -4.27
N PRO A 230 -9.75 24.05 -4.57
CA PRO A 230 -9.20 23.92 -5.92
C PRO A 230 -9.49 22.58 -6.59
N VAL A 231 -9.51 21.48 -5.81
CA VAL A 231 -9.79 20.13 -6.30
C VAL A 231 -11.20 20.03 -6.88
N ILE A 232 -12.18 20.62 -6.19
CA ILE A 232 -13.59 20.62 -6.63
C ILE A 232 -13.73 21.45 -7.90
N LEU A 233 -13.13 22.65 -7.94
CA LEU A 233 -13.18 23.52 -9.12
C LEU A 233 -12.56 22.87 -10.36
N ALA A 234 -11.36 22.29 -10.23
CA ALA A 234 -10.70 21.62 -11.34
C ALA A 234 -11.53 20.44 -11.85
N TYR A 235 -12.15 19.68 -10.94
CA TYR A 235 -13.01 18.59 -11.34
C TYR A 235 -14.31 19.07 -12.02
N GLN A 236 -14.91 20.17 -11.55
CA GLN A 236 -16.07 20.78 -12.22
C GLN A 236 -15.75 21.22 -13.66
N VAL A 237 -14.55 21.77 -13.90
CA VAL A 237 -14.10 22.12 -15.26
C VAL A 237 -14.05 20.87 -16.14
N LEU A 238 -13.50 19.76 -15.64
CA LEU A 238 -13.49 18.48 -16.35
C LEU A 238 -14.90 17.96 -16.62
N GLN A 239 -15.79 17.99 -15.62
CA GLN A 239 -17.19 17.56 -15.76
C GLN A 239 -17.93 18.35 -16.84
N ASN A 240 -17.74 19.67 -16.89
CA ASN A 240 -18.33 20.51 -17.92
C ASN A 240 -17.78 20.15 -19.31
N GLN A 241 -16.47 19.95 -19.44
CA GLN A 241 -15.86 19.53 -20.71
C GLN A 241 -16.39 18.17 -21.19
N ILE A 242 -16.53 17.21 -20.28
CA ILE A 242 -17.13 15.91 -20.56
C ILE A 242 -18.54 16.09 -21.13
N PHE A 243 -19.37 16.87 -20.44
CA PHE A 243 -20.75 17.08 -20.82
C PHE A 243 -20.85 17.73 -22.19
N GLU A 244 -20.07 18.77 -22.46
CA GLU A 244 -20.06 19.46 -23.76
C GLU A 244 -19.57 18.55 -24.92
N MET A 245 -18.62 17.65 -24.67
CA MET A 245 -18.09 16.77 -25.70
C MET A 245 -18.94 15.53 -25.97
N THR A 246 -19.62 15.00 -24.95
CA THR A 246 -20.25 13.68 -25.00
C THR A 246 -21.74 13.70 -24.72
N PHE A 247 -22.29 14.83 -24.27
CA PHE A 247 -23.64 14.98 -23.72
C PHE A 247 -23.92 14.03 -22.54
N LEU A 248 -22.86 13.55 -21.88
CA LEU A 248 -22.96 12.67 -20.72
C LEU A 248 -22.76 13.48 -19.44
N ASP A 249 -23.78 13.48 -18.59
CA ASP A 249 -23.65 14.01 -17.24
C ASP A 249 -22.99 12.96 -16.35
N VAL A 250 -21.71 13.16 -16.02
CA VAL A 250 -20.97 12.24 -15.13
C VAL A 250 -21.24 12.46 -13.64
N THR A 251 -21.94 13.53 -13.27
CA THR A 251 -22.24 13.83 -11.86
C THR A 251 -23.16 12.80 -11.22
N VAL A 252 -23.94 12.07 -12.03
CA VAL A 252 -24.82 11.00 -11.57
C VAL A 252 -24.07 9.69 -11.29
N PHE A 253 -22.79 9.59 -11.64
CA PHE A 253 -21.96 8.40 -11.43
C PHE A 253 -21.01 8.57 -10.24
N GLU A 254 -20.66 7.47 -9.58
CA GLU A 254 -19.71 7.48 -8.47
C GLU A 254 -18.29 7.23 -8.98
N LEU A 255 -17.40 8.22 -8.83
CA LEU A 255 -15.97 8.00 -9.12
C LEU A 255 -15.40 6.98 -8.13
N CYS A 256 -14.82 5.90 -8.66
CA CYS A 256 -14.34 4.79 -7.83
C CYS A 256 -12.87 4.45 -8.05
N GLU A 257 -12.25 4.96 -9.12
CA GLU A 257 -10.84 4.68 -9.42
C GLU A 257 -10.24 5.78 -10.30
N LEU A 258 -8.97 6.06 -10.07
CA LEU A 258 -8.14 6.98 -10.84
C LEU A 258 -6.89 6.25 -11.29
N ASN A 259 -6.61 6.32 -12.59
CA ASN A 259 -5.43 5.72 -13.18
C ASN A 259 -4.59 6.80 -13.85
N LEU A 260 -3.36 6.94 -13.36
CA LEU A 260 -2.29 7.74 -13.94
C LEU A 260 -1.17 6.81 -14.41
N PRO A 261 -0.26 7.27 -15.28
CA PRO A 261 0.80 6.42 -15.77
C PRO A 261 1.76 6.00 -14.64
N LYS A 262 1.96 6.83 -13.60
CA LYS A 262 2.82 6.51 -12.45
C LYS A 262 2.09 6.07 -11.18
N GLY A 263 0.77 6.16 -11.13
CA GLY A 263 -0.01 5.83 -9.93
C GLY A 263 -1.43 5.39 -10.25
N GLU A 264 -2.00 4.53 -9.43
CA GLU A 264 -3.41 4.15 -9.53
C GLU A 264 -3.97 4.09 -8.11
N ILE A 265 -5.19 4.57 -7.92
CA ILE A 265 -5.87 4.57 -6.62
C ILE A 265 -7.35 4.26 -6.80
N LYS A 266 -7.89 3.43 -5.91
CA LYS A 266 -9.30 2.99 -5.90
C LYS A 266 -9.99 3.37 -4.60
N SER A 267 -11.30 3.61 -4.65
CA SER A 267 -12.13 3.92 -3.47
C SER A 267 -12.10 2.82 -2.40
N SER A 268 -11.76 1.59 -2.77
CA SER A 268 -11.56 0.48 -1.84
C SER A 268 -10.25 0.54 -1.05
N GLY A 269 -9.45 1.61 -1.17
CA GLY A 269 -8.14 1.71 -0.52
C GLY A 269 -7.04 0.88 -1.19
N ALA A 270 -7.26 0.43 -2.43
CA ALA A 270 -6.23 -0.21 -3.22
C ALA A 270 -5.43 0.83 -4.00
N VAL A 271 -4.11 0.75 -3.97
CA VAL A 271 -3.20 1.72 -4.60
C VAL A 271 -2.05 0.99 -5.30
N LYS A 272 -1.61 1.51 -6.45
CA LYS A 272 -0.40 1.09 -7.13
C LYS A 272 0.49 2.32 -7.29
N MET A 273 1.74 2.20 -6.88
CA MET A 273 2.72 3.28 -6.92
C MET A 273 3.88 2.80 -7.79
N LYS A 274 4.28 3.56 -8.81
CA LYS A 274 5.33 3.13 -9.76
C LYS A 274 6.63 3.90 -9.65
N THR A 275 6.66 4.96 -8.83
CA THR A 275 7.87 5.76 -8.59
C THR A 275 7.94 6.16 -7.11
N PRO A 276 9.14 6.44 -6.58
CA PRO A 276 9.30 6.88 -5.19
C PRO A 276 8.60 8.22 -4.91
N GLU A 277 8.50 9.12 -5.89
CA GLU A 277 7.78 10.39 -5.73
C GLU A 277 6.30 10.16 -5.46
N ILE A 278 5.68 9.18 -6.15
CA ILE A 278 4.28 8.80 -5.92
C ILE A 278 4.10 8.13 -4.56
N VAL A 279 5.08 7.36 -4.07
CA VAL A 279 5.06 6.80 -2.71
C VAL A 279 5.04 7.92 -1.67
N ASN A 280 5.95 8.89 -1.80
CA ASN A 280 6.04 10.04 -0.91
C ASN A 280 4.76 10.87 -0.94
N CYS A 281 4.28 11.18 -2.14
CA CYS A 281 3.05 11.92 -2.38
C CYS A 281 1.82 11.21 -1.77
N PHE A 282 1.74 9.89 -1.93
CA PHE A 282 0.64 9.11 -1.37
C PHE A 282 0.60 9.22 0.15
N PHE A 283 1.69 8.94 0.85
CA PHE A 283 1.69 8.95 2.31
C PHE A 283 1.55 10.36 2.89
N THR A 284 2.17 11.37 2.29
CA THR A 284 1.97 12.77 2.71
C THR A 284 0.52 13.21 2.53
N THR A 285 -0.11 12.88 1.41
CA THR A 285 -1.54 13.14 1.18
C THR A 285 -2.42 12.37 2.17
N LEU A 286 -2.07 11.11 2.45
CA LEU A 286 -2.80 10.27 3.40
C LEU A 286 -2.72 10.81 4.83
N ASN A 287 -1.59 11.41 5.23
CA ASN A 287 -1.45 12.13 6.50
C ASN A 287 -2.44 13.31 6.55
N THR A 288 -2.49 14.12 5.50
CA THR A 288 -3.40 15.27 5.40
C THR A 288 -4.87 14.84 5.48
N ILE A 289 -5.26 13.75 4.82
CA ILE A 289 -6.63 13.22 4.87
C ILE A 289 -6.96 12.60 6.24
N SER A 290 -5.98 11.96 6.87
CA SER A 290 -6.21 11.21 8.12
C SER A 290 -6.22 12.09 9.37
N TYR A 291 -5.57 13.26 9.33
CA TYR A 291 -5.34 14.14 10.47
C TYR A 291 -5.64 15.62 10.19
N GLY A 292 -5.78 16.01 8.93
CA GLY A 292 -6.31 17.31 8.51
C GLY A 292 -7.81 17.22 8.21
N ASN A 293 -8.53 18.33 8.40
CA ASN A 293 -9.95 18.43 8.07
C ASN A 293 -10.14 18.63 6.55
N ILE A 294 -9.99 17.56 5.76
CA ILE A 294 -10.36 17.51 4.32
C ILE A 294 -11.38 16.39 4.10
#